data_AF-A0AA38ULG3-F1
#
_entry.id   AF-A0AA38ULG3-F1
#
_cell.length_a   1.000
_cell.length_b   1.000
_cell.length_c   1.000
_cell.angle_alpha   90.00
_cell.angle_beta   90.00
_cell.angle_gamma   90.00
#
_symmetry.space_group_name_H-M   'P 1'
#
loop_
_entity.id
_entity.type
_entity.pdbx_description
1 polymer ?
#
loop_
_entity_poly.entity_id
_entity_poly.type
_entity_poly.pdbx_seq_one_letter_code
_entity_poly.pdbx_strand_id
1 'polypeptide(L)'
;MTVFCVFNELTGSWTKPEVQARLHPNLLAASAWLNNLYRDPENNSLDGVDLSTPLTYADRFRIRHPGVQWDHDPYALSGRLNARSSLYRRPNQATVFRTFQGWLAMSETEPHQGTLKVFPDVVLSNVYIILRPFFRPLVPTDSKDILDVKNCAFDTSYAEFPGIIPRDGGFTGPRPTSDTHPHLMLDKTMTSVPKVMPGDTVFWHCDVVHSVELEHTGKDDSAVMYIPAMPITPMNKAYVERQKESFLQSVSPPDFPKSSQNFVGIGKSTDFLSPIGLQVMGLPIS
;
A
#
# COMPACT_ATOMS: atom_id res chain seq x y z
N MET A 1 -24.28 1.48 -20.71
CA MET A 1 -25.69 1.83 -20.44
C MET A 1 -26.33 0.67 -19.70
N THR A 2 -26.41 0.76 -18.37
CA THR A 2 -27.50 0.21 -17.52
C THR A 2 -27.55 1.12 -16.29
N VAL A 3 -28.72 1.73 -16.09
CA VAL A 3 -29.05 2.60 -14.97
C VAL A 3 -29.26 1.74 -13.72
N PHE A 4 -28.57 2.05 -12.63
CA PHE A 4 -29.05 1.73 -11.29
C PHE A 4 -28.76 2.92 -10.37
N CYS A 5 -29.79 3.73 -10.11
CA CYS A 5 -29.90 4.42 -8.84
C CYS A 5 -30.13 3.35 -7.78
N VAL A 6 -29.15 3.11 -6.91
CA VAL A 6 -29.39 2.37 -5.67
C VAL A 6 -29.39 3.37 -4.53
N PHE A 7 -30.59 3.80 -4.14
CA PHE A 7 -30.82 4.14 -2.75
C PHE A 7 -30.96 2.82 -2.01
N ASN A 8 -29.95 2.43 -1.23
CA ASN A 8 -30.17 1.40 -0.22
C ASN A 8 -30.91 2.09 0.94
N GLU A 9 -32.24 2.01 0.92
CA GLU A 9 -33.03 2.14 2.14
C GLU A 9 -32.76 0.90 2.99
N LEU A 10 -31.74 0.95 3.84
CA LEU A 10 -31.73 0.12 5.03
C LEU A 10 -32.81 0.69 5.95
N THR A 11 -33.99 0.09 5.94
CA THR A 11 -35.19 0.49 6.69
C THR A 11 -35.09 0.24 8.20
N GLY A 12 -33.88 0.17 8.77
CA GLY A 12 -33.66 -0.13 10.18
C GLY A 12 -32.81 0.93 10.87
N SER A 13 -33.44 1.82 11.63
CA SER A 13 -32.76 2.78 12.51
C SER A 13 -32.28 2.16 13.84
N TRP A 14 -32.32 0.84 13.98
CA TRP A 14 -32.18 0.10 15.24
C TRP A 14 -31.21 -1.09 15.14
N THR A 15 -30.20 -1.01 14.29
CA THR A 15 -29.19 -2.08 14.25
C THR A 15 -28.39 -2.13 15.55
N LYS A 16 -27.89 -3.32 15.92
CA LYS A 16 -27.10 -3.51 17.15
C LYS A 16 -25.93 -2.51 17.28
N PRO A 17 -25.12 -2.23 16.24
CA PRO A 17 -24.07 -1.23 16.32
C PRO A 17 -24.58 0.20 16.54
N GLU A 18 -25.68 0.60 15.89
CA GLU A 18 -26.27 1.94 16.09
C GLU A 18 -26.79 2.12 17.52
N VAL A 19 -27.46 1.12 18.07
CA VAL A 19 -27.94 1.14 19.46
C VAL A 19 -26.77 1.17 20.44
N GLN A 20 -25.75 0.35 20.22
CA GLN A 20 -24.56 0.31 21.08
C GLN A 20 -23.74 1.61 21.00
N ALA A 21 -23.60 2.21 19.82
CA ALA A 21 -22.90 3.48 19.67
C ALA A 21 -23.67 4.63 20.35
N ARG A 22 -24.98 4.74 20.13
CA ARG A 22 -25.84 5.78 20.72
C ARG A 22 -25.89 5.70 22.24
N LEU A 23 -25.82 4.50 22.81
CA LEU A 23 -25.88 4.26 24.24
C LEU A 23 -24.49 4.02 24.87
N HIS A 24 -23.41 4.22 24.12
CA HIS A 24 -22.07 4.04 24.65
C HIS A 24 -21.81 5.05 25.80
N PRO A 25 -21.30 4.63 26.98
CA PRO A 25 -21.16 5.51 28.15
C PRO A 25 -20.39 6.81 27.87
N ASN A 26 -19.33 6.73 27.07
CA ASN A 26 -18.54 7.92 26.71
C ASN A 26 -19.33 8.91 25.83
N LEU A 27 -20.21 8.41 24.95
CA LEU A 27 -21.02 9.28 24.09
C LEU A 27 -22.13 9.95 24.89
N LEU A 28 -22.78 9.21 25.81
CA LEU A 28 -23.77 9.77 26.72
C LEU A 28 -23.15 10.82 27.66
N ALA A 29 -21.99 10.54 28.24
CA ALA A 29 -21.26 11.50 29.08
C ALA A 29 -20.88 12.76 28.30
N ALA A 30 -20.41 12.62 27.05
CA ALA A 30 -20.11 13.75 26.19
C ALA A 30 -21.36 14.57 25.86
N SER A 31 -22.49 13.93 25.54
CA SER A 31 -23.76 14.61 25.27
C SER A 31 -24.29 15.36 26.49
N ALA A 32 -24.25 14.76 27.69
CA ALA A 32 -24.63 15.43 28.93
C ALA A 32 -23.74 16.65 29.20
N TRP A 33 -22.43 16.52 29.00
CA TRP A 33 -21.49 17.63 29.15
C TRP A 33 -21.78 18.77 28.16
N LEU A 34 -22.03 18.44 26.88
CA LEU A 34 -22.39 19.42 25.84
C LEU A 34 -23.73 20.12 26.15
N ASN A 35 -24.74 19.39 26.64
CA ASN A 35 -26.02 19.98 27.02
C ASN A 35 -25.86 21.02 28.12
N ASN A 36 -24.96 20.79 29.09
CA ASN A 36 -24.67 21.71 30.20
C ASN A 36 -23.82 22.94 29.79
N LEU A 37 -23.41 23.04 28.52
CA LEU A 37 -22.93 24.31 27.96
C LEU A 37 -24.07 25.32 27.80
N TYR A 38 -25.31 24.86 27.63
CA TYR A 38 -26.49 25.72 27.62
C TYR A 38 -26.92 26.01 29.05
N ARG A 39 -27.24 27.29 29.31
CA ARG A 39 -27.70 27.78 30.61
C ARG A 39 -28.75 28.86 30.36
N ASP A 40 -29.71 28.97 31.26
CA ASP A 40 -30.56 30.16 31.32
C ASP A 40 -29.66 31.37 31.66
N PRO A 41 -29.68 32.47 30.88
CA PRO A 41 -28.94 33.68 31.20
C PRO A 41 -29.20 34.24 32.61
N GLU A 42 -30.39 33.99 33.16
CA GLU A 42 -30.77 34.40 34.52
C GLU A 42 -30.50 33.32 35.57
N ASN A 43 -29.96 32.17 35.14
CA ASN A 43 -29.55 31.03 35.96
C ASN A 43 -30.69 30.40 36.79
N ASN A 44 -31.93 30.50 36.32
CA ASN A 44 -33.09 29.86 36.94
C ASN A 44 -33.16 28.37 36.53
N SER A 45 -33.70 27.53 37.42
CA SER A 45 -34.07 26.17 37.04
C SER A 45 -35.33 26.21 36.18
N LEU A 46 -35.24 25.77 34.93
CA LEU A 46 -36.39 25.68 34.03
C LEU A 46 -37.17 24.40 34.36
N ASP A 47 -38.44 24.57 34.75
CA ASP A 47 -39.30 23.43 35.11
C ASP A 47 -39.49 22.49 33.91
N GLY A 48 -39.30 21.19 34.14
CA GLY A 48 -39.35 20.16 33.10
C GLY A 48 -38.11 20.03 32.20
N VAL A 49 -37.02 20.77 32.45
CA VAL A 49 -35.77 20.70 31.66
C VAL A 49 -34.65 20.07 32.49
N ASP A 50 -34.15 18.92 32.05
CA ASP A 50 -32.96 18.25 32.61
C ASP A 50 -31.87 18.12 31.53
N LEU A 51 -30.74 18.80 31.75
CA LEU A 51 -29.60 18.79 30.84
C LEU A 51 -28.57 17.70 31.19
N SER A 52 -28.71 17.06 32.35
CA SER A 52 -27.81 15.99 32.81
C SER A 52 -28.16 14.63 32.22
N THR A 53 -29.42 14.43 31.79
CA THR A 53 -29.89 13.19 31.17
C THR A 53 -30.01 13.34 29.65
N PRO A 54 -29.05 12.83 28.85
CA PRO A 54 -29.13 12.91 27.39
C PRO A 54 -30.17 11.92 26.85
N LEU A 55 -31.06 12.40 25.98
CA LEU A 55 -31.97 11.55 25.22
C LEU A 55 -31.34 11.11 23.90
N THR A 56 -31.76 9.96 23.37
CA THR A 56 -31.29 9.44 22.08
C THR A 56 -32.37 9.59 21.02
N TYR A 57 -31.98 10.00 19.82
CA TYR A 57 -32.84 10.09 18.64
C TYR A 57 -32.33 9.13 17.57
N ALA A 58 -33.22 8.31 17.02
CA ALA A 58 -32.87 7.34 16.00
C ALA A 58 -33.00 7.97 14.61
N ASP A 59 -31.89 7.99 13.86
CA ASP A 59 -31.84 8.46 12.49
C ASP A 59 -31.05 7.47 11.61
N ARG A 60 -31.18 7.61 10.29
CA ARG A 60 -30.52 6.78 9.28
C ARG A 60 -29.03 7.12 9.22
N PHE A 61 -28.18 6.12 9.11
CA PHE A 61 -26.79 6.33 8.73
C PHE A 61 -26.66 6.43 7.20
N ARG A 62 -25.78 7.31 6.73
CA ARG A 62 -25.50 7.50 5.29
C ARG A 62 -24.14 6.92 4.95
N ILE A 63 -24.11 5.89 4.10
CA ILE A 63 -22.88 5.44 3.44
C ILE A 63 -22.83 6.03 2.03
N ARG A 64 -21.72 6.69 1.68
CA ARG A 64 -21.47 7.20 0.32
C ARG A 64 -20.32 6.39 -0.29
N HIS A 65 -20.63 5.56 -1.28
CA HIS A 65 -19.62 4.79 -2.00
C HIS A 65 -18.93 5.66 -3.07
N PRO A 66 -17.60 5.60 -3.22
CA PRO A 66 -16.92 6.12 -4.41
C PRO A 66 -16.80 5.05 -5.52
N GLY A 67 -17.15 5.42 -6.76
CA GLY A 67 -16.70 4.76 -8.00
C GLY A 67 -17.31 3.40 -8.37
N VAL A 68 -16.90 2.90 -9.55
CA VAL A 68 -17.18 1.54 -10.06
C VAL A 68 -16.52 0.55 -9.10
N GLN A 69 -17.33 -0.26 -8.39
CA GLN A 69 -16.80 -1.25 -7.47
C GLN A 69 -16.33 -2.48 -8.26
N TRP A 70 -15.01 -2.62 -8.39
CA TRP A 70 -14.38 -3.85 -8.87
C TRP A 70 -14.37 -4.85 -7.72
N ASP A 71 -14.76 -6.11 -7.95
CA ASP A 71 -14.65 -7.20 -6.97
C ASP A 71 -13.19 -7.70 -6.81
N HIS A 72 -12.22 -6.84 -7.14
CA HIS A 72 -10.80 -7.11 -6.99
C HIS A 72 -10.32 -6.61 -5.64
N ASP A 73 -9.99 -7.55 -4.74
CA ASP A 73 -9.30 -7.25 -3.49
C ASP A 73 -7.78 -7.42 -3.65
N PRO A 74 -6.99 -6.33 -3.66
CA PRO A 74 -5.53 -6.42 -3.76
C PRO A 74 -4.90 -7.08 -2.54
N TYR A 75 -5.58 -7.12 -1.39
CA TYR A 75 -5.09 -7.74 -0.15
C TYR A 75 -5.41 -9.23 -0.04
N ALA A 76 -6.14 -9.81 -1.00
CA ALA A 76 -6.41 -11.23 -1.05
C ALA A 76 -5.11 -12.05 -1.22
N LEU A 77 -4.82 -12.91 -0.23
CA LEU A 77 -3.55 -13.65 -0.16
C LEU A 77 -3.52 -14.95 -0.97
N SER A 78 -4.67 -15.60 -1.16
CA SER A 78 -4.75 -16.98 -1.68
C SER A 78 -4.03 -17.15 -3.03
N GLY A 79 -4.23 -16.21 -3.96
CA GLY A 79 -3.56 -16.21 -5.27
C GLY A 79 -2.07 -15.87 -5.21
N ARG A 80 -1.59 -15.24 -4.13
CA ARG A 80 -0.20 -14.78 -3.97
C ARG A 80 0.73 -15.86 -3.43
N LEU A 81 0.22 -16.78 -2.60
CA LEU A 81 1.04 -17.77 -1.90
C LEU A 81 1.78 -18.74 -2.84
N ASN A 82 1.20 -19.03 -4.00
CA ASN A 82 1.76 -19.93 -5.01
C ASN A 82 2.30 -19.18 -6.24
N ALA A 83 2.29 -17.85 -6.23
CA ALA A 83 2.74 -17.05 -7.36
C ALA A 83 4.24 -17.20 -7.57
N ARG A 84 4.66 -17.54 -8.80
CA ARG A 84 6.08 -17.65 -9.15
C ARG A 84 6.62 -16.28 -9.56
N SER A 85 7.13 -15.52 -8.59
CA SER A 85 7.71 -14.19 -8.83
C SER A 85 8.96 -14.20 -9.72
N SER A 86 9.64 -15.34 -9.83
CA SER A 86 10.85 -15.53 -10.63
C SER A 86 10.71 -16.70 -11.62
N LEU A 87 10.21 -16.41 -12.83
CA LEU A 87 10.07 -17.39 -13.90
C LEU A 87 11.38 -17.61 -14.68
N TYR A 88 12.14 -16.54 -14.90
CA TYR A 88 13.35 -16.55 -15.74
C TYR A 88 14.65 -16.64 -14.94
N ARG A 89 14.59 -16.68 -13.60
CA ARG A 89 15.75 -16.76 -12.69
C ARG A 89 16.82 -15.69 -12.97
N ARG A 90 16.36 -14.46 -13.23
CA ARG A 90 17.23 -13.33 -13.54
C ARG A 90 17.99 -12.87 -12.28
N PRO A 91 19.20 -12.31 -12.42
CA PRO A 91 19.90 -11.71 -11.30
C PRO A 91 19.09 -10.54 -10.71
N ASN A 92 19.19 -10.32 -9.39
CA ASN A 92 18.48 -9.25 -8.66
C ASN A 92 16.95 -9.38 -8.68
N GLN A 93 16.41 -10.58 -8.90
CA GLN A 93 14.97 -10.84 -8.84
C GLN A 93 14.60 -11.44 -7.48
N ALA A 94 13.65 -10.82 -6.78
CA ALA A 94 13.17 -11.33 -5.49
C ALA A 94 12.50 -12.71 -5.66
N THR A 95 12.98 -13.70 -4.92
CA THR A 95 12.40 -15.06 -4.86
C THR A 95 11.55 -15.30 -3.61
N VAL A 96 11.14 -14.20 -2.96
CA VAL A 96 10.27 -14.16 -1.78
C VAL A 96 8.97 -13.43 -2.06
N PHE A 97 7.93 -13.77 -1.30
CA PHE A 97 6.71 -12.98 -1.22
C PHE A 97 6.84 -11.89 -0.16
N ARG A 98 6.71 -10.63 -0.58
CA ARG A 98 6.66 -9.46 0.29
C ARG A 98 5.22 -8.94 0.26
N THR A 99 4.59 -8.76 1.42
CA THR A 99 3.27 -8.11 1.49
C THR A 99 3.41 -6.61 1.29
N PHE A 100 4.44 -6.04 1.93
CA PHE A 100 4.83 -4.66 1.75
C PHE A 100 6.32 -4.60 1.43
N GLN A 101 6.67 -3.75 0.48
CA GLN A 101 8.03 -3.22 0.42
C GLN A 101 8.14 -2.12 1.46
N GLY A 102 9.36 -1.81 1.87
CA GLY A 102 9.58 -0.77 2.85
C GLY A 102 11.03 -0.44 3.05
N TRP A 103 11.25 0.70 3.70
CA TRP A 103 12.56 1.15 4.12
C TRP A 103 12.50 1.89 5.45
N LEU A 104 13.65 1.93 6.13
CA LEU A 104 13.96 2.73 7.31
C LEU A 104 14.78 3.96 6.87
N ALA A 105 14.36 5.16 7.24
CA ALA A 105 15.11 6.39 6.98
C ALA A 105 16.36 6.45 7.86
N MET A 106 17.50 6.77 7.24
CA MET A 106 18.78 7.00 7.90
C MET A 106 19.20 8.48 7.86
N SER A 107 18.51 9.28 7.03
CA SER A 107 18.68 10.72 6.88
C SER A 107 17.32 11.42 6.94
N GLU A 108 17.35 12.74 7.10
CA GLU A 108 16.18 13.58 6.86
C GLU A 108 15.98 13.74 5.35
N THR A 109 14.75 13.51 4.88
CA THR A 109 14.39 13.68 3.47
C THR A 109 12.95 14.17 3.36
N GLU A 110 12.70 15.21 2.58
CA GLU A 110 11.35 15.76 2.31
C GLU A 110 11.01 15.71 0.81
N PRO A 111 9.75 15.98 0.39
CA PRO A 111 9.41 16.05 -1.02
C PRO A 111 10.36 16.98 -1.80
N HIS A 112 10.72 16.56 -3.03
CA HIS A 112 11.73 17.17 -3.91
C HIS A 112 13.20 16.92 -3.51
N GLN A 113 13.47 16.12 -2.47
CA GLN A 113 14.81 15.77 -2.03
C GLN A 113 15.18 14.30 -2.36
N GLY A 114 14.74 13.80 -3.51
CA GLY A 114 15.08 12.43 -3.93
C GLY A 114 14.35 11.35 -3.12
N THR A 115 13.13 11.64 -2.63
CA THR A 115 12.36 10.69 -1.83
C THR A 115 11.50 9.75 -2.70
N LEU A 116 10.79 8.82 -2.07
CA LEU A 116 9.87 7.89 -2.74
C LEU A 116 8.61 8.63 -3.23
N LYS A 117 8.14 8.28 -4.43
CA LYS A 117 6.82 8.59 -4.97
C LYS A 117 5.98 7.33 -5.11
N VAL A 118 4.68 7.44 -4.85
CA VAL A 118 3.70 6.35 -5.00
C VAL A 118 2.48 6.82 -5.77
N PHE A 119 1.86 5.93 -6.55
CA PHE A 119 0.52 6.14 -7.07
C PHE A 119 -0.50 5.75 -5.98
N PRO A 120 -1.30 6.70 -5.46
CA PRO A 120 -2.05 6.50 -4.22
C PRO A 120 -3.39 5.74 -4.40
N ASP A 121 -3.47 4.83 -5.36
CA ASP A 121 -4.63 3.94 -5.57
C ASP A 121 -4.20 2.57 -6.13
N VAL A 122 -4.02 1.61 -5.23
CA VAL A 122 -3.58 0.25 -5.56
C VAL A 122 -4.65 -0.55 -6.32
N VAL A 123 -5.94 -0.33 -6.03
CA VAL A 123 -7.02 -1.07 -6.70
C VAL A 123 -7.11 -0.63 -8.16
N LEU A 124 -7.14 0.68 -8.39
CA LEU A 124 -7.23 1.25 -9.73
C LEU A 124 -6.01 0.88 -10.57
N SER A 125 -4.81 1.08 -10.02
CA SER A 125 -3.57 0.75 -10.76
C SER A 125 -3.45 -0.75 -11.05
N ASN A 126 -3.79 -1.63 -10.10
CA ASN A 126 -3.80 -3.08 -10.34
C ASN A 126 -4.72 -3.47 -11.49
N VAL A 127 -5.99 -3.07 -11.41
CA VAL A 127 -7.00 -3.41 -12.42
C VAL A 127 -6.59 -2.84 -13.77
N TYR A 128 -6.15 -1.58 -13.80
CA TYR A 128 -5.72 -0.94 -15.04
C TYR A 128 -4.53 -1.66 -15.68
N ILE A 129 -3.47 -1.95 -14.92
CA ILE A 129 -2.26 -2.61 -15.44
C ILE A 129 -2.57 -4.03 -15.91
N ILE A 130 -3.38 -4.80 -15.17
CA ILE A 130 -3.75 -6.17 -15.55
C ILE A 130 -4.60 -6.18 -16.82
N LEU A 131 -5.51 -5.21 -16.97
CA LEU A 131 -6.37 -5.12 -18.14
C LEU A 131 -5.68 -4.45 -19.35
N ARG A 132 -4.65 -3.64 -19.13
CA ARG A 132 -4.00 -2.83 -20.17
C ARG A 132 -3.61 -3.60 -21.44
N PRO A 133 -3.07 -4.84 -21.39
CA PRO A 133 -2.75 -5.62 -22.58
C PRO A 133 -3.94 -5.84 -23.52
N PHE A 134 -5.15 -5.95 -22.98
CA PHE A 134 -6.38 -6.25 -23.74
C PHE A 134 -7.04 -5.01 -24.34
N PHE A 135 -6.52 -3.80 -24.09
CA PHE A 135 -7.15 -2.54 -24.46
C PHE A 135 -6.19 -1.65 -25.25
N ARG A 136 -6.39 -1.61 -26.58
CA ARG A 136 -5.55 -0.88 -27.53
C ARG A 136 -6.00 0.57 -27.67
N PRO A 137 -5.06 1.53 -27.66
CA PRO A 137 -5.37 2.90 -28.05
C PRO A 137 -5.67 2.96 -29.57
N LEU A 138 -6.75 3.64 -29.94
CA LEU A 138 -7.12 3.90 -31.35
C LEU A 138 -6.49 5.18 -31.90
N VAL A 139 -5.90 5.98 -31.03
CA VAL A 139 -5.16 7.20 -31.34
C VAL A 139 -3.73 7.09 -30.79
N PRO A 140 -2.77 7.89 -31.29
CA PRO A 140 -1.43 7.99 -30.71
C PRO A 140 -1.48 8.30 -29.20
N THR A 141 -0.53 7.77 -28.42
CA THR A 141 -0.52 7.90 -26.95
C THR A 141 -0.25 9.33 -26.46
N ASP A 142 0.33 10.17 -27.30
CA ASP A 142 0.55 11.60 -27.10
C ASP A 142 -0.63 12.47 -27.56
N SER A 143 -1.69 11.86 -28.12
CA SER A 143 -2.91 12.58 -28.50
C SER A 143 -3.61 13.18 -27.30
N LYS A 144 -4.17 14.39 -27.46
CA LYS A 144 -5.02 15.03 -26.44
C LYS A 144 -6.27 14.21 -26.11
N ASP A 145 -6.70 13.36 -27.05
CA ASP A 145 -7.90 12.56 -26.94
C ASP A 145 -7.62 11.13 -26.42
N ILE A 146 -6.38 10.83 -26.00
CA ILE A 146 -6.00 9.49 -25.51
C ILE A 146 -6.81 9.04 -24.28
N LEU A 147 -7.34 9.99 -23.52
CA LEU A 147 -8.13 9.73 -22.32
C LEU A 147 -9.62 9.50 -22.62
N ASP A 148 -10.08 9.72 -23.85
CA ASP A 148 -11.47 9.41 -24.24
C ASP A 148 -11.63 7.89 -24.38
N VAL A 149 -12.60 7.34 -23.65
CA VAL A 149 -12.95 5.91 -23.69
C VAL A 149 -13.26 5.41 -25.11
N LYS A 150 -13.75 6.27 -26.01
CA LYS A 150 -14.02 5.92 -27.42
C LYS A 150 -12.75 5.61 -28.19
N ASN A 151 -11.60 6.13 -27.74
CA ASN A 151 -10.30 5.89 -28.34
C ASN A 151 -9.59 4.67 -27.74
N CYS A 152 -10.35 3.77 -27.12
CA CYS A 152 -9.87 2.52 -26.55
C CYS A 152 -10.72 1.36 -27.07
N ALA A 153 -10.09 0.33 -27.64
CA ALA A 153 -10.77 -0.87 -28.13
C ALA A 153 -10.25 -2.12 -27.43
N PHE A 154 -11.18 -3.01 -27.08
CA PHE A 154 -10.82 -4.34 -26.60
C PHE A 154 -10.28 -5.18 -27.76
N ASP A 155 -9.08 -5.75 -27.60
CA ASP A 155 -8.40 -6.51 -28.63
C ASP A 155 -7.53 -7.59 -27.99
N THR A 156 -7.72 -8.84 -28.42
CA THR A 156 -6.99 -10.02 -27.93
C THR A 156 -6.16 -10.68 -29.03
N SER A 157 -6.03 -10.02 -30.19
CA SER A 157 -5.36 -10.58 -31.37
C SER A 157 -3.83 -10.53 -31.30
N TYR A 158 -3.27 -9.75 -30.37
CA TYR A 158 -1.82 -9.54 -30.23
C TYR A 158 -1.32 -9.91 -28.82
N ALA A 159 -0.02 -10.20 -28.73
CA ALA A 159 0.65 -10.70 -27.52
C ALA A 159 1.53 -9.64 -26.84
N GLU A 160 1.17 -8.36 -26.97
CA GLU A 160 1.91 -7.24 -26.38
C GLU A 160 1.45 -6.98 -24.94
N PHE A 161 2.41 -6.83 -24.03
CA PHE A 161 2.15 -6.51 -22.63
C PHE A 161 2.86 -5.18 -22.30
N PRO A 162 2.15 -4.03 -22.38
CA PRO A 162 2.75 -2.73 -22.13
C PRO A 162 3.45 -2.67 -20.76
N GLY A 163 4.66 -2.13 -20.72
CA GLY A 163 5.48 -2.07 -19.50
C GLY A 163 6.18 -3.37 -19.11
N ILE A 164 6.04 -4.46 -19.89
CA ILE A 164 6.86 -5.66 -19.79
C ILE A 164 7.94 -5.61 -20.87
N ILE A 165 9.21 -5.63 -20.47
CA ILE A 165 10.35 -5.44 -21.40
C ILE A 165 11.32 -6.63 -21.34
N PRO A 166 11.90 -7.07 -22.47
CA PRO A 166 12.94 -8.09 -22.49
C PRO A 166 14.17 -7.63 -21.70
N ARG A 167 14.72 -8.52 -20.87
CA ARG A 167 15.93 -8.25 -20.06
C ARG A 167 16.55 -9.55 -19.56
N ASP A 168 17.89 -9.65 -19.63
CA ASP A 168 18.70 -10.73 -19.04
C ASP A 168 18.19 -12.15 -19.42
N GLY A 169 17.83 -12.37 -20.68
CA GLY A 169 17.32 -13.67 -21.17
C GLY A 169 15.87 -14.00 -20.78
N GLY A 170 15.12 -13.03 -20.25
CA GLY A 170 13.70 -13.15 -19.93
C GLY A 170 12.97 -11.81 -20.04
N PHE A 171 11.99 -11.59 -19.18
CA PHE A 171 11.22 -10.34 -19.13
C PHE A 171 11.20 -9.72 -17.74
N THR A 172 11.08 -8.39 -17.68
CA THR A 172 10.94 -7.61 -16.45
C THR A 172 9.76 -6.66 -16.50
N GLY A 173 9.17 -6.37 -15.34
CA GLY A 173 8.04 -5.45 -15.19
C GLY A 173 7.01 -6.00 -14.20
N PRO A 174 5.80 -5.42 -14.18
CA PRO A 174 5.36 -4.26 -14.98
C PRO A 174 6.11 -2.97 -14.62
N ARG A 175 6.43 -2.16 -15.63
CA ARG A 175 7.01 -0.81 -15.51
C ARG A 175 6.12 0.18 -16.26
N PRO A 176 5.03 0.66 -15.62
CA PRO A 176 4.16 1.61 -16.27
C PRO A 176 4.87 2.94 -16.47
N THR A 177 4.60 3.57 -17.61
CA THR A 177 5.07 4.91 -18.00
C THR A 177 3.88 5.71 -18.53
N SER A 178 4.03 7.03 -18.68
CA SER A 178 2.99 7.86 -19.31
C SER A 178 2.67 7.43 -20.74
N ASP A 179 3.63 6.89 -21.49
CA ASP A 179 3.38 6.38 -22.85
C ASP A 179 2.62 5.05 -22.85
N THR A 180 3.03 4.12 -21.98
CA THR A 180 2.44 2.77 -21.95
C THR A 180 1.11 2.74 -21.21
N HIS A 181 0.92 3.62 -20.22
CA HIS A 181 -0.18 3.68 -19.28
C HIS A 181 -0.72 5.13 -19.12
N PRO A 182 -1.12 5.80 -20.21
CA PRO A 182 -1.42 7.24 -20.21
C PRO A 182 -2.55 7.65 -19.26
N HIS A 183 -3.50 6.75 -18.99
CA HIS A 183 -4.64 7.01 -18.10
C HIS A 183 -4.23 7.12 -16.63
N LEU A 184 -3.09 6.54 -16.25
CA LEU A 184 -2.55 6.73 -14.90
C LEU A 184 -1.98 8.13 -14.72
N MET A 185 -1.60 8.83 -15.80
CA MET A 185 -1.01 10.17 -15.78
C MET A 185 0.11 10.31 -14.73
N LEU A 186 1.05 9.35 -14.73
CA LEU A 186 2.02 9.19 -13.64
C LEU A 186 2.84 10.47 -13.35
N ASP A 187 3.10 11.30 -14.36
CA ASP A 187 3.81 12.57 -14.16
C ASP A 187 3.03 13.58 -13.29
N LYS A 188 1.71 13.39 -13.12
CA LYS A 188 0.80 14.29 -12.38
C LYS A 188 0.18 13.65 -11.14
N THR A 189 0.08 12.33 -11.09
CA THR A 189 -0.69 11.60 -10.07
C THR A 189 0.19 10.90 -9.03
N MET A 190 1.49 10.78 -9.30
CA MET A 190 2.45 10.25 -8.35
C MET A 190 2.64 11.24 -7.20
N THR A 191 2.51 10.76 -5.97
CA THR A 191 2.60 11.55 -4.74
C THR A 191 3.87 11.20 -3.98
N SER A 192 4.66 12.20 -3.62
CA SER A 192 5.84 12.01 -2.77
C SER A 192 5.42 11.63 -1.35
N VAL A 193 6.20 10.74 -0.73
CA VAL A 193 6.02 10.47 0.70
C VAL A 193 6.28 11.75 1.51
N PRO A 194 5.63 11.92 2.69
CA PRO A 194 5.86 13.09 3.52
C PRO A 194 7.32 13.14 3.98
N LYS A 195 7.70 14.29 4.55
CA LYS A 195 8.99 14.43 5.23
C LYS A 195 9.20 13.31 6.22
N VAL A 196 10.39 12.69 6.14
CA VAL A 196 10.85 11.64 7.05
C VAL A 196 12.11 12.09 7.76
N MET A 197 12.26 11.60 8.98
CA MET A 197 13.44 11.79 9.84
C MET A 197 14.14 10.44 10.04
N PRO A 198 15.43 10.43 10.44
CA PRO A 198 16.10 9.20 10.81
C PRO A 198 15.30 8.41 11.87
N GLY A 199 15.03 7.14 11.60
CA GLY A 199 14.18 6.28 12.43
C GLY A 199 12.75 6.09 11.91
N ASP A 200 12.27 6.94 11.01
CA ASP A 200 10.96 6.77 10.38
C ASP A 200 10.98 5.58 9.40
N THR A 201 9.84 4.91 9.26
CA THR A 201 9.69 3.81 8.30
C THR A 201 8.54 4.08 7.35
N VAL A 202 8.74 3.73 6.08
CA VAL A 202 7.74 3.87 5.02
C VAL A 202 7.50 2.51 4.40
N PHE A 203 6.22 2.12 4.33
CA PHE A 203 5.78 0.86 3.73
C PHE A 203 4.76 1.12 2.63
N TRP A 204 4.84 0.35 1.56
CA TRP A 204 3.85 0.35 0.47
C TRP A 204 3.54 -1.07 0.02
N HIS A 205 2.27 -1.30 -0.33
CA HIS A 205 1.78 -2.61 -0.76
C HIS A 205 2.58 -3.12 -1.98
N CYS A 206 2.77 -4.44 -2.09
CA CYS A 206 3.68 -5.02 -3.08
C CYS A 206 3.32 -4.75 -4.56
N ASP A 207 2.07 -4.38 -4.84
CA ASP A 207 1.63 -3.97 -6.18
C ASP A 207 1.53 -2.45 -6.38
N VAL A 208 1.79 -1.62 -5.34
CA VAL A 208 1.73 -0.16 -5.50
C VAL A 208 2.79 0.29 -6.50
N VAL A 209 2.35 1.02 -7.53
CA VAL A 209 3.24 1.70 -8.48
C VAL A 209 4.02 2.75 -7.71
N HIS A 210 5.35 2.69 -7.82
CA HIS A 210 6.25 3.57 -7.11
C HIS A 210 7.46 3.94 -7.99
N SER A 211 8.05 5.09 -7.70
CA SER A 211 9.28 5.58 -8.29
C SER A 211 10.08 6.37 -7.26
N VAL A 212 11.33 6.70 -7.56
CA VAL A 212 12.09 7.69 -6.80
C VAL A 212 11.97 9.02 -7.53
N GLU A 213 11.94 10.12 -6.80
CA GLU A 213 12.02 11.46 -7.39
C GLU A 213 13.26 11.59 -8.29
N LEU A 214 13.07 12.22 -9.45
CA LEU A 214 14.15 12.42 -10.42
C LEU A 214 15.19 13.43 -9.91
N GLU A 215 14.72 14.43 -9.16
CA GLU A 215 15.54 15.51 -8.62
C GLU A 215 15.77 15.30 -7.12
N HIS A 216 16.95 15.71 -6.65
CA HIS A 216 17.28 15.84 -5.24
C HIS A 216 17.81 17.26 -5.00
N THR A 217 16.93 18.15 -4.54
CA THR A 217 17.27 19.55 -4.25
C THR A 217 17.68 19.76 -2.79
N GLY A 218 17.79 18.70 -1.99
CA GLY A 218 18.26 18.77 -0.62
C GLY A 218 19.76 19.01 -0.54
N LYS A 219 20.25 19.32 0.66
CA LYS A 219 21.66 19.64 0.91
C LYS A 219 22.48 18.44 1.38
N ASP A 220 21.81 17.42 1.87
CA ASP A 220 22.39 16.25 2.51
C ASP A 220 22.04 14.96 1.75
N ASP A 221 22.71 13.86 2.09
CA ASP A 221 22.43 12.56 1.48
C ASP A 221 21.00 12.08 1.78
N SER A 222 20.35 11.44 0.80
CA SER A 222 19.10 10.70 0.99
C SER A 222 19.44 9.21 1.18
N ALA A 223 19.45 8.77 2.44
CA ALA A 223 19.92 7.45 2.84
C ALA A 223 18.81 6.62 3.51
N VAL A 224 18.63 5.38 3.04
CA VAL A 224 17.63 4.45 3.55
C VAL A 224 18.17 3.02 3.66
N MET A 225 17.58 2.22 4.55
CA MET A 225 17.80 0.78 4.63
C MET A 225 16.54 0.03 4.18
N TYR A 226 16.63 -0.79 3.14
CA TYR A 226 15.49 -1.56 2.62
C TYR A 226 15.13 -2.72 3.56
N ILE A 227 13.95 -2.65 4.17
CA ILE A 227 13.44 -3.67 5.11
C ILE A 227 11.95 -3.92 4.77
N PRO A 228 11.64 -5.00 4.02
CA PRO A 228 10.25 -5.30 3.65
C PRO A 228 9.48 -5.99 4.78
N ALA A 229 8.16 -6.02 4.66
CA ALA A 229 7.31 -6.92 5.45
C ALA A 229 7.17 -8.27 4.72
N MET A 230 7.63 -9.34 5.38
CA MET A 230 7.61 -10.70 4.85
C MET A 230 6.88 -11.64 5.80
N PRO A 231 5.69 -12.17 5.43
CA PRO A 231 5.00 -13.16 6.24
C PRO A 231 5.71 -14.53 6.17
N ILE A 232 5.48 -15.39 7.16
CA ILE A 232 5.90 -16.78 7.08
C ILE A 232 5.03 -17.51 6.05
N THR A 233 5.66 -18.00 4.99
CA THR A 233 5.07 -18.87 3.96
C THR A 233 6.05 -20.00 3.63
N PRO A 234 5.62 -21.10 3.00
CA PRO A 234 6.55 -22.14 2.55
C PRO A 234 7.68 -21.60 1.67
N MET A 235 7.37 -20.67 0.75
CA MET A 235 8.35 -20.01 -0.12
C MET A 235 9.35 -19.16 0.67
N ASN A 236 8.84 -18.31 1.58
CA ASN A 236 9.70 -17.41 2.36
C ASN A 236 10.57 -18.19 3.33
N LYS A 237 10.05 -19.24 3.98
CA LYS A 237 10.84 -20.12 4.84
C LYS A 237 11.96 -20.80 4.06
N ALA A 238 11.66 -21.34 2.88
CA ALA A 238 12.66 -21.95 2.02
C ALA A 238 13.76 -20.95 1.59
N TYR A 239 13.42 -19.69 1.38
CA TYR A 239 14.39 -18.63 1.11
C TYR A 239 15.27 -18.33 2.32
N VAL A 240 14.67 -18.17 3.52
CA VAL A 240 15.40 -17.87 4.76
C VAL A 240 16.43 -18.96 5.07
N GLU A 241 16.14 -20.23 4.82
CA GLU A 241 17.12 -21.32 4.99
C GLU A 241 18.39 -21.11 4.12
N ARG A 242 18.23 -20.66 2.88
CA ARG A 242 19.37 -20.36 1.99
C ARG A 242 20.07 -19.04 2.37
N GLN A 243 19.29 -18.04 2.80
CA GLN A 243 19.83 -16.77 3.29
C GLN A 243 20.70 -16.98 4.52
N LYS A 244 20.27 -17.85 5.44
CA LYS A 244 21.03 -18.24 6.63
C LYS A 244 22.41 -18.77 6.28
N GLU A 245 22.52 -19.66 5.29
CA GLU A 245 23.81 -20.16 4.82
C GLU A 245 24.69 -19.03 4.30
N SER A 246 24.11 -18.09 3.54
CA SER A 246 24.83 -16.91 3.01
C SER A 246 25.33 -15.99 4.14
N PHE A 247 24.49 -15.76 5.14
CA PHE A 247 24.83 -14.98 6.34
C PHE A 247 26.00 -15.60 7.11
N LEU A 248 25.94 -16.91 7.40
CA LEU A 248 27.01 -17.62 8.11
C LEU A 248 28.34 -17.62 7.35
N GLN A 249 28.28 -17.58 6.01
CA GLN A 249 29.46 -17.54 5.13
C GLN A 249 29.94 -16.11 4.81
N SER A 250 29.24 -15.07 5.28
CA SER A 250 29.55 -13.67 4.95
C SER A 250 29.61 -13.41 3.43
N VAL A 251 28.65 -13.97 2.70
CA VAL A 251 28.47 -13.75 1.26
C VAL A 251 27.12 -13.12 0.97
N SER A 252 27.01 -12.50 -0.20
CA SER A 252 25.75 -11.87 -0.64
C SER A 252 24.56 -12.85 -0.61
N PRO A 253 23.35 -12.40 -0.21
CA PRO A 253 22.17 -13.25 -0.17
C PRO A 253 21.80 -13.85 -1.53
N PRO A 254 21.01 -14.95 -1.57
CA PRO A 254 20.80 -15.75 -2.77
C PRO A 254 20.23 -15.03 -4.00
N ASP A 255 19.48 -13.94 -3.82
CA ASP A 255 18.86 -13.19 -4.91
C ASP A 255 19.80 -12.17 -5.57
N PHE A 256 20.97 -11.92 -4.97
CA PHE A 256 21.95 -10.94 -5.44
C PHE A 256 23.16 -11.62 -6.07
N PRO A 257 23.90 -10.93 -6.96
CA PRO A 257 25.17 -11.42 -7.48
C PRO A 257 26.11 -11.83 -6.35
N LYS A 258 26.74 -13.00 -6.49
CA LYS A 258 27.68 -13.52 -5.47
C LYS A 258 28.87 -12.58 -5.33
N SER A 259 29.07 -12.10 -4.12
CA SER A 259 30.27 -11.39 -3.69
C SER A 259 30.63 -11.81 -2.28
N SER A 260 31.92 -11.95 -2.01
CA SER A 260 32.43 -12.10 -0.65
C SER A 260 32.43 -10.76 0.05
N GLN A 261 32.06 -10.75 1.33
CA GLN A 261 32.14 -9.58 2.17
C GLN A 261 33.35 -9.75 3.10
N ASN A 262 34.34 -8.88 2.95
CA ASN A 262 35.55 -8.91 3.78
C ASN A 262 35.86 -7.51 4.30
N PHE A 263 35.05 -7.05 5.25
CA PHE A 263 35.21 -5.77 5.92
C PHE A 263 35.04 -5.93 7.43
N VAL A 264 35.60 -4.98 8.19
CA VAL A 264 35.44 -4.95 9.66
C VAL A 264 34.01 -4.55 9.99
N GLY A 265 33.36 -5.25 10.92
CA GLY A 265 31.98 -4.96 11.33
C GLY A 265 30.90 -5.75 10.59
N ILE A 266 31.25 -6.87 9.94
CA ILE A 266 30.27 -7.83 9.44
C ILE A 266 29.43 -8.35 10.61
N GLY A 267 28.10 -8.23 10.49
CA GLY A 267 27.14 -8.69 11.49
C GLY A 267 27.20 -10.20 11.69
N LYS A 268 27.11 -10.64 12.95
CA LYS A 268 27.15 -12.03 13.40
C LYS A 268 25.90 -12.34 14.22
N SER A 269 25.66 -13.63 14.46
CA SER A 269 24.54 -14.05 15.34
C SER A 269 24.65 -13.50 16.76
N THR A 270 25.86 -13.14 17.20
CA THR A 270 26.12 -12.46 18.49
C THR A 270 25.58 -11.04 18.55
N ASP A 271 25.31 -10.41 17.40
CA ASP A 271 24.79 -9.04 17.33
C ASP A 271 23.25 -9.01 17.38
N PHE A 272 22.61 -10.17 17.51
CA PHE A 272 21.16 -10.27 17.53
C PHE A 272 20.64 -9.83 18.90
N LEU A 273 19.76 -8.84 18.90
CA LEU A 273 19.27 -8.21 20.14
C LEU A 273 18.22 -9.06 20.89
N SER A 274 17.72 -10.14 20.28
CA SER A 274 16.66 -10.95 20.88
C SER A 274 16.57 -12.36 20.27
N PRO A 275 16.00 -13.34 21.00
CA PRO A 275 15.80 -14.70 20.48
C PRO A 275 14.92 -14.76 19.22
N ILE A 276 13.97 -13.83 19.06
CA ILE A 276 13.14 -13.78 17.84
C ILE A 276 13.99 -13.48 16.60
N GLY A 277 15.09 -12.74 16.74
CA GLY A 277 16.06 -12.49 15.67
C GLY A 277 16.69 -13.77 15.12
N LEU A 278 16.99 -14.74 16.00
CA LEU A 278 17.50 -16.05 15.59
C LEU A 278 16.43 -16.80 14.80
N GLN A 279 15.20 -16.82 15.30
CA GLN A 279 14.09 -17.51 14.65
C GLN A 279 13.79 -16.97 13.25
N VAL A 280 13.72 -15.65 13.07
CA VAL A 280 13.43 -15.04 11.76
C VAL A 280 14.57 -15.20 10.76
N MET A 281 15.79 -15.45 11.24
CA MET A 281 16.97 -15.78 10.43
C MET A 281 17.16 -17.30 10.23
N GLY A 282 16.20 -18.13 10.68
CA GLY A 282 16.26 -19.59 10.55
C GLY A 282 17.33 -20.27 11.42
N LEU A 283 17.84 -19.57 12.43
CA LEU A 283 18.79 -20.10 13.41
C LEU A 283 18.05 -20.74 14.60
N PRO A 284 18.64 -21.78 15.23
CA PRO A 284 18.05 -22.39 16.40
C PRO A 284 17.97 -21.39 17.56
N ILE A 285 16.88 -21.45 18.33
CA ILE A 285 16.78 -20.78 19.62
C ILE A 285 17.45 -21.71 20.63
N SER A 286 18.58 -21.29 21.20
CA SER A 286 19.30 -22.00 22.26
C SER A 286 18.67 -21.77 23.63
#